data_AF-A0A090RPX9-F1
#
_entry.id   AF-A0A090RPX9-F1
#
_cell.length_a   1.000
_cell.length_b   1.000
_cell.length_c   1.000
_cell.angle_alpha   90.00
_cell.angle_beta   90.00
_cell.angle_gamma   90.00
#
_symmetry.space_group_name_H-M   'P 1'
#
loop_
_entity.id
_entity.type
_entity.pdbx_description
1 polymer ?
#
loop_
_entity_poly.entity_id
_entity_poly.type
_entity_poly.pdbx_seq_one_letter_code
_entity_poly.pdbx_strand_id
1 'polypeptide(L)' 'MKQVLTMKKSALINSELSYLVSTLGHTDEVTICDAGLPIAEEVQRIDLALTHGVPASSIPLKSIYQKRRLKV' A
#
# COMPACT_ATOMS: atom_id res chain seq x y z
N MET A 1 3.18 28.78 -16.44
CA MET A 1 2.54 27.47 -16.72
C MET A 1 2.18 26.82 -15.39
N LYS A 2 0.89 26.72 -15.04
CA LYS A 2 0.47 25.98 -13.84
C LYS A 2 0.41 24.50 -14.23
N GLN A 3 1.34 23.70 -13.74
CA GLN A 3 1.20 22.25 -13.77
C GLN A 3 -0.03 21.92 -12.91
N VAL A 4 -1.14 21.55 -13.54
CA VAL A 4 -2.28 21.00 -12.79
C VAL A 4 -1.83 19.61 -12.36
N LEU A 5 -1.42 19.47 -11.10
CA LEU A 5 -1.14 18.18 -10.49
C LEU A 5 -2.48 17.45 -10.38
N THR A 6 -2.78 16.59 -11.35
CA THR A 6 -3.95 15.71 -11.28
C THR A 6 -3.66 14.63 -10.23
N MET A 7 -3.90 14.97 -8.98
CA MET A 7 -3.77 14.05 -7.86
C MET A 7 -4.88 13.01 -7.93
N LYS A 8 -4.52 11.76 -7.66
CA LYS A 8 -5.50 10.69 -7.47
C LYS A 8 -6.38 11.05 -6.28
N LYS A 9 -7.69 11.19 -6.49
CA LYS A 9 -8.67 11.60 -5.45
C LYS A 9 -8.97 10.51 -4.41
N SER A 10 -8.28 9.36 -4.47
CA SER A 10 -8.51 8.22 -3.58
C SER A 10 -7.60 8.25 -2.37
N ALA A 11 -8.01 7.58 -1.28
CA ALA A 11 -7.21 7.41 -0.05
C ALA A 11 -5.82 6.78 -0.28
N LEU A 12 -5.64 6.01 -1.36
CA LEU A 12 -4.39 5.34 -1.68
C LEU A 12 -3.69 6.07 -2.83
N ILE A 13 -2.69 6.90 -2.49
CA ILE A 13 -1.97 7.78 -3.42
C ILE A 13 -0.60 7.23 -3.86
N ASN A 14 -0.02 6.31 -3.08
CA ASN A 14 1.25 5.68 -3.44
C ASN A 14 1.04 4.83 -4.71
N SER A 15 1.92 5.02 -5.71
CA SER A 15 1.82 4.38 -7.02
C SER A 15 2.01 2.86 -6.93
N GLU A 16 3.02 2.41 -6.21
CA GLU A 16 3.36 0.99 -6.04
C GLU A 16 2.24 0.23 -5.33
N LEU A 17 1.73 0.77 -4.23
CA LEU A 17 0.56 0.20 -3.56
C LEU A 17 -0.68 0.24 -4.46
N SER A 18 -0.83 1.28 -5.28
CA SER A 18 -1.99 1.39 -6.18
C SER A 18 -1.97 0.30 -7.22
N TYR A 19 -0.79 0.05 -7.79
CA TYR A 19 -0.50 -0.99 -8.76
C TYR A 19 -0.68 -2.37 -8.14
N LEU A 20 -0.01 -2.65 -7.02
CA LEU A 20 -0.15 -3.90 -6.27
C LEU A 20 -1.62 -4.24 -6.02
N VAL A 21 -2.39 -3.34 -5.39
CA VAL A 21 -3.81 -3.63 -5.08
C VAL A 21 -4.66 -3.83 -6.35
N SER A 22 -4.27 -3.25 -7.50
CA SER A 22 -4.97 -3.48 -8.77
C SER A 22 -4.59 -4.78 -9.47
N THR A 23 -3.42 -5.35 -9.18
CA THR A 23 -2.94 -6.59 -9.81
C THR A 23 -3.28 -7.83 -9.00
N LEU A 24 -3.62 -7.70 -7.72
CA LEU A 24 -3.99 -8.84 -6.87
C LEU A 24 -5.18 -9.62 -7.44
N GLY A 25 -4.96 -10.90 -7.71
CA GLY A 25 -5.96 -11.90 -8.03
C GLY A 25 -6.75 -12.38 -6.81
N HIS A 26 -7.55 -13.44 -7.01
CA HIS A 26 -8.45 -13.95 -5.98
C HIS A 26 -7.72 -14.55 -4.78
N THR A 27 -6.68 -15.35 -5.02
CA THR A 27 -5.92 -16.09 -4.01
C THR A 27 -4.61 -15.41 -3.62
N ASP A 28 -4.38 -14.19 -4.12
CA ASP A 28 -3.15 -13.47 -3.85
C ASP A 28 -3.19 -12.88 -2.44
N GLU A 29 -2.10 -13.11 -1.72
CA GLU A 29 -1.91 -12.62 -0.36
C GLU A 29 -0.90 -11.47 -0.34
N VAL A 30 -1.13 -10.53 0.57
CA VAL A 30 -0.21 -9.42 0.83
C VAL A 30 0.02 -9.36 2.32
N THR A 31 1.30 -9.36 2.71
CA THR A 31 1.70 -9.20 4.11
C THR A 31 2.05 -7.73 4.37
N ILE A 32 1.49 -7.17 5.43
CA ILE A 32 1.89 -5.87 5.98
C ILE A 32 2.61 -6.14 7.29
N CYS A 33 3.83 -5.64 7.42
CA CYS A 33 4.68 -5.88 8.56
C CYS A 33 5.30 -4.60 9.10
N ASP A 34 5.85 -4.68 10.30
CA ASP A 34 6.68 -3.61 10.86
C ASP A 34 8.08 -3.61 10.24
N ALA A 35 8.89 -2.60 10.58
CA ALA A 35 10.23 -2.43 10.05
C ALA A 35 11.23 -3.54 10.47
N GLY A 36 10.86 -4.41 11.40
CA GLY A 36 11.72 -5.45 11.96
C GLY A 36 11.54 -6.83 11.35
N LEU A 37 10.52 -7.06 10.51
CA LEU A 37 10.28 -8.37 9.92
C LEU A 37 11.32 -8.68 8.82
N PRO A 38 11.99 -9.85 8.85
CA PRO A 38 12.85 -10.27 7.74
C PRO A 38 12.00 -10.54 6.48
N ILE A 39 12.44 -10.00 5.34
CA ILE A 39 11.79 -10.15 4.04
C ILE A 39 12.76 -10.85 3.10
N ALA A 40 12.31 -11.94 2.46
CA ALA A 40 13.11 -12.67 1.49
C ALA A 40 13.35 -11.84 0.21
N GLU A 41 14.52 -11.97 -0.42
CA GLU A 41 14.95 -11.10 -1.53
C GLU A 41 14.09 -11.30 -2.80
N GLU A 42 13.49 -12.47 -2.95
CA GLU A 42 12.64 -12.85 -4.08
C GLU A 42 11.23 -12.26 -4.02
N VAL A 43 10.83 -11.67 -2.88
CA VAL A 43 9.48 -11.13 -2.68
C VAL A 43 9.46 -9.63 -2.97
N GLN A 44 8.43 -9.16 -3.69
CA GLN A 44 8.23 -7.73 -3.92
C GLN A 44 8.04 -7.00 -2.58
N ARG A 45 8.97 -6.09 -2.25
CA ARG A 45 8.94 -5.25 -1.06
C ARG A 45 8.58 -3.81 -1.43
N ILE A 46 7.51 -3.28 -0.82
CA ILE A 46 7.19 -1.85 -0.84
C ILE A 46 7.54 -1.28 0.53
N ASP A 47 8.67 -0.58 0.63
CA ASP A 47 9.08 0.05 1.88
C ASP A 47 8.37 1.39 2.08
N LEU A 48 7.66 1.51 3.20
CA LEU A 48 6.93 2.71 3.60
C LEU A 48 7.50 3.32 4.88
N ALA A 49 8.49 2.69 5.53
CA ALA A 49 9.04 3.15 6.79
C ALA A 49 9.86 4.43 6.58
N LEU A 50 9.44 5.52 7.21
CA LEU A 50 10.14 6.82 7.15
C LEU A 50 11.01 7.03 8.39
N THR A 51 10.47 6.73 9.55
CA THR A 51 11.15 6.75 10.85
C THR A 51 10.41 5.84 11.83
N HIS A 52 10.94 5.68 13.04
CA HIS A 52 10.33 4.85 14.07
C HIS A 52 8.86 5.25 14.30
N GLY A 53 7.95 4.31 14.06
CA GLY A 53 6.51 4.52 14.23
C GLY A 53 5.83 5.37 13.14
N VAL A 54 6.54 5.77 12.07
CA VAL A 54 5.98 6.55 10.96
C VAL A 54 6.22 5.83 9.63
N PRO A 55 5.17 5.51 8.87
CA PRO A 55 3.75 5.66 9.20
C PRO A 55 3.33 4.69 10.31
N ALA A 56 2.31 5.06 11.09
CA ALA A 56 1.72 4.14 12.05
C ALA A 56 1.15 2.92 11.31
N SER A 57 1.32 1.72 11.87
CA SER A 57 0.92 0.44 11.25
C SER A 57 -0.56 0.40 10.84
N SER A 58 -1.43 1.18 11.49
CA SER A 58 -2.86 1.27 11.17
C SER A 58 -3.19 2.08 9.90
N ILE A 59 -2.28 2.92 9.42
CA ILE A 59 -2.56 3.83 8.28
C ILE A 59 -2.60 3.07 6.94
N PRO A 60 -1.60 2.23 6.58
CA PRO A 60 -1.64 1.46 5.33
C PRO A 60 -2.85 0.52 5.27
N LEU A 61 -3.18 -0.14 6.39
CA LEU A 61 -4.32 -1.06 6.49
C LEU A 61 -5.64 -0.39 6.11
N LYS A 62 -5.95 0.78 6.70
CA LYS A 62 -7.21 1.49 6.39
C LYS A 62 -7.32 1.87 4.91
N SER A 63 -6.22 2.29 4.31
CA SER A 63 -6.20 2.69 2.90
C SER A 63 -6.42 1.52 1.93
N ILE A 64 -5.88 0.33 2.26
CA ILE A 64 -6.06 -0.89 1.47
C ILE A 64 -7.47 -1.45 1.61
N TYR A 65 -7.99 -1.56 2.84
CA TYR A 65 -9.35 -2.05 3.11
C TYR A 65 -10.43 -1.18 2.44
N GLN A 66 -10.26 0.15 2.42
CA GLN A 66 -11.23 1.04 1.79
C GLN A 66 -11.32 0.85 0.26
N LYS A 67 -10.26 0.35 -0.39
CA LYS A 67 -10.22 0.11 -1.85
C LYS A 67 -10.86 -1.22 -2.23
N ARG A 68 -10.88 -2.21 -1.33
CA ARG A 68 -11.57 -3.49 -1.52
C ARG A 68 -12.94 -3.44 -0.83
N ARG A 69 -13.95 -2.90 -1.51
CA ARG A 69 -15.34 -3.25 -1.20
C ARG A 69 -15.48 -4.75 -1.46
N LEU A 70 -15.28 -5.55 -0.41
CA LEU A 70 -15.52 -6.99 -0.39
C LEU A 70 -16.94 -7.18 -0.91
N LYS A 71 -17.06 -7.66 -2.15
CA LYS A 71 -18.26 -8.35 -2.60
C LYS A 71 -18.18 -9.72 -1.95
N VAL A 72 -18.77 -9.83 -0.78
CA VAL A 72 -19.44 -11.07 -0.38
C VAL A 72 -20.76 -11.13 -1.12
#